data_AF-A0A1E1VZL0-F1
#
_entry.id   AF-A0A1E1VZL0-F1
#
_cell.length_a   1.000
_cell.length_b   1.000
_cell.length_c   1.000
_cell.angle_alpha   90.00
_cell.angle_beta   90.00
_cell.angle_gamma   90.00
#
_symmetry.space_group_name_H-M   'P 1'
#
loop_
_entity.id
_entity.type
_entity.pdbx_description
1 polymer ?
#
loop_
_entity_poly.entity_id
_entity_poly.type
_entity_poly.pdbx_seq_one_letter_code
_entity_poly.pdbx_strand_id
1 'polypeptide(L)'
;DKFCIYHLNAPGQEEGAAPLPEDYTYPTMDELASQIDFVLGHFGIRSFIGFGVGAGANILARYAMNSPQKVDALALINCTSTQAGWTEWLYQKINTRQLRSSGMTQGALDYLMWHHFGRSTEDRNHDLAHIYKECFAHVNPVNLSMFIESYLRRT
;
A
#
# COMPACT_ATOMS: atom_id res chain seq x y z
N ASP A 1 -26.96 -13.97 -1.13
CA ASP A 1 -25.70 -14.35 -0.46
C ASP A 1 -25.15 -13.23 0.40
N LYS A 2 -24.35 -13.56 1.42
CA LYS A 2 -23.69 -12.60 2.30
C LYS A 2 -22.19 -12.91 2.32
N PHE A 3 -21.36 -11.88 2.14
CA PHE A 3 -19.91 -12.00 2.24
C PHE A 3 -19.43 -11.47 3.59
N CYS A 4 -18.38 -12.08 4.16
CA CYS A 4 -17.63 -11.53 5.27
C CYS A 4 -16.48 -10.70 4.72
N ILE A 5 -16.28 -9.48 5.24
CA ILE A 5 -15.27 -8.55 4.73
C ILE A 5 -14.09 -8.53 5.70
N TYR A 6 -12.89 -8.78 5.19
CA TYR A 6 -11.64 -8.67 5.92
C TYR A 6 -10.79 -7.57 5.28
N HIS A 7 -10.54 -6.49 6.03
CA HIS A 7 -9.62 -5.42 5.63
C HIS A 7 -8.22 -5.74 6.15
N LEU A 8 -7.25 -5.75 5.24
CA LEU A 8 -5.86 -6.02 5.57
C LEU A 8 -5.06 -4.72 5.59
N ASN A 9 -4.35 -4.49 6.69
CA ASN A 9 -3.32 -3.46 6.77
C ASN A 9 -1.95 -4.09 6.51
N ALA A 10 -1.14 -3.45 5.67
CA ALA A 10 0.27 -3.81 5.59
C ALA A 10 0.96 -3.44 6.93
N PRO A 11 2.08 -4.11 7.29
CA PRO A 11 2.74 -3.88 8.57
C PRO A 11 3.00 -2.40 8.87
N GLY A 12 2.52 -1.92 10.02
CA GLY A 12 2.73 -0.54 10.47
C GLY A 12 1.93 0.51 9.70
N GLN A 13 0.99 0.10 8.84
CA GLN A 13 0.06 1.00 8.14
C GLN A 13 -1.31 1.08 8.83
N GLU A 14 -1.55 0.31 9.89
CA GLU A 14 -2.74 0.41 10.71
C GLU A 14 -2.82 1.74 11.46
N GLU A 15 -4.04 2.19 11.74
CA GLU A 15 -4.27 3.43 12.49
C GLU A 15 -3.64 3.35 13.89
N GLY A 16 -2.88 4.39 14.26
CA GLY A 16 -2.19 4.44 15.55
C GLY A 16 -0.94 3.57 15.65
N ALA A 17 -0.43 3.04 14.52
CA ALA A 17 0.80 2.24 14.51
C ALA A 17 2.00 2.98 15.11
N ALA A 18 2.68 2.32 16.06
CA ALA A 18 3.98 2.77 16.55
C ALA A 18 5.03 2.72 15.42
N PRO A 19 6.06 3.58 15.47
CA PRO A 19 7.16 3.48 14.51
C PRO A 19 7.85 2.11 14.64
N LEU A 20 8.08 1.47 13.51
CA LEU A 20 8.87 0.25 13.43
C LEU A 20 10.32 0.52 13.87
N PRO A 21 11.01 -0.46 14.47
CA PRO A 21 12.42 -0.32 14.87
C PRO A 21 13.33 0.14 13.71
N GLU A 22 14.41 0.86 14.02
CA GLU A 22 15.35 1.35 12.99
C GLU A 22 16.05 0.22 12.21
N ASP A 23 16.26 -0.93 12.86
CA ASP A 23 16.84 -2.14 12.28
C ASP A 23 15.80 -3.08 11.66
N TYR A 24 14.53 -2.68 11.63
CA TYR A 24 13.45 -3.49 11.06
C TYR A 24 13.63 -3.66 9.55
N THR A 25 13.69 -4.91 9.10
CA THR A 25 13.69 -5.24 7.68
C THR A 25 12.24 -5.37 7.21
N TYR A 26 11.76 -4.36 6.49
CA TYR A 26 10.40 -4.36 5.97
C TYR A 26 10.20 -5.44 4.89
N PRO A 27 9.09 -6.20 4.91
CA PRO A 27 8.88 -7.29 3.97
C PRO A 27 8.84 -6.81 2.51
N THR A 28 9.42 -7.60 1.61
CA THR A 28 9.30 -7.44 0.16
C THR A 28 7.85 -7.66 -0.30
N MET A 29 7.52 -7.26 -1.54
CA MET A 29 6.18 -7.44 -2.09
C MET A 29 5.74 -8.91 -2.16
N ASP A 30 6.67 -9.84 -2.38
CA ASP A 30 6.38 -11.29 -2.39
C ASP A 30 6.18 -11.85 -0.97
N GLU A 31 6.94 -11.34 0.01
CA GLU A 31 6.74 -11.69 1.43
C GLU A 31 5.41 -11.12 1.95
N LEU A 32 5.05 -9.89 1.60
CA LEU A 32 3.73 -9.30 1.90
C LEU A 32 2.59 -10.14 1.30
N ALA A 33 2.75 -10.62 0.07
CA ALA A 33 1.77 -11.52 -0.54
C ALA A 33 1.66 -12.82 0.26
N SER A 34 2.79 -13.42 0.63
CA SER A 34 2.83 -14.66 1.42
C SER A 34 2.16 -14.52 2.79
N GLN A 35 2.17 -13.32 3.38
CA GLN A 35 1.53 -13.08 4.68
C GLN A 35 0.00 -13.24 4.67
N ILE A 36 -0.65 -13.21 3.50
CA ILE A 36 -2.10 -13.49 3.38
C ILE A 36 -2.44 -14.88 3.93
N ASP A 37 -1.53 -15.85 3.81
CA ASP A 37 -1.76 -17.20 4.35
C ASP A 37 -1.92 -17.22 5.88
N PHE A 38 -1.27 -16.31 6.61
CA PHE A 38 -1.46 -16.21 8.06
C PHE A 38 -2.88 -15.76 8.41
N VAL A 39 -3.44 -14.83 7.62
CA VAL A 39 -4.82 -14.37 7.79
C VAL A 39 -5.80 -15.49 7.47
N LEU A 40 -5.64 -16.14 6.31
CA LEU A 40 -6.52 -17.24 5.91
C LEU A 40 -6.49 -18.39 6.92
N GLY A 41 -5.30 -18.74 7.41
CA GLY A 41 -5.10 -19.76 8.42
C GLY A 41 -5.72 -19.39 9.76
N HIS A 42 -5.53 -18.16 10.23
CA HIS A 42 -6.07 -17.68 11.50
C HIS A 42 -7.61 -17.70 11.52
N PHE A 43 -8.25 -17.26 10.43
CA PHE A 43 -9.71 -17.17 10.34
C PHE A 43 -10.37 -18.40 9.69
N GLY A 44 -9.60 -19.42 9.27
CA GLY A 44 -10.12 -20.62 8.61
C GLY A 44 -10.75 -20.37 7.24
N ILE A 45 -10.28 -19.35 6.52
CA ILE A 45 -10.79 -18.95 5.20
C ILE A 45 -10.16 -19.86 4.13
N ARG A 46 -11.01 -20.54 3.33
CA ARG A 46 -10.55 -21.48 2.29
C ARG A 46 -10.16 -20.79 0.99
N SER A 47 -10.99 -19.86 0.55
CA SER A 47 -10.80 -19.04 -0.63
C SER A 47 -11.44 -17.67 -0.43
N PHE A 48 -11.03 -16.68 -1.21
CA PHE A 48 -11.57 -15.32 -1.12
C PHE A 48 -11.67 -14.63 -2.48
N ILE A 49 -12.50 -13.59 -2.52
CA ILE A 49 -12.52 -12.60 -3.60
C ILE A 49 -11.68 -11.42 -3.15
N GLY A 50 -10.61 -11.12 -3.88
CA GLY A 50 -9.68 -10.03 -3.54
C GLY A 50 -10.09 -8.71 -4.19
N PHE A 51 -10.00 -7.63 -3.42
CA PHE A 51 -10.10 -6.25 -3.93
C PHE A 51 -8.84 -5.50 -3.53
N GLY A 52 -8.11 -4.95 -4.50
CA GLY A 52 -6.85 -4.26 -4.24
C GLY A 52 -6.69 -3.00 -5.09
N VAL A 53 -6.01 -2.01 -4.51
CA VAL A 53 -5.65 -0.75 -5.18
C VAL A 53 -4.14 -0.57 -5.13
N GLY A 54 -3.51 -0.21 -6.24
CA GLY A 54 -2.08 0.13 -6.30
C GLY A 54 -1.18 -0.99 -5.76
N ALA A 55 -0.48 -0.72 -4.66
CA ALA A 55 0.34 -1.72 -3.97
C ALA A 55 -0.47 -2.94 -3.51
N GLY A 56 -1.68 -2.75 -2.98
CA GLY A 56 -2.56 -3.85 -2.58
C GLY A 56 -2.99 -4.71 -3.77
N ALA A 57 -3.22 -4.10 -4.94
CA ALA A 57 -3.50 -4.85 -6.16
C ALA A 57 -2.30 -5.70 -6.59
N ASN A 58 -1.09 -5.16 -6.48
CA ASN A 58 0.15 -5.89 -6.78
C ASN A 58 0.36 -7.08 -5.82
N ILE A 59 0.14 -6.89 -4.52
CA ILE A 59 0.21 -7.96 -3.49
C ILE A 59 -0.77 -9.10 -3.83
N LEU A 60 -2.03 -8.75 -4.12
CA LEU A 60 -3.07 -9.74 -4.44
C LEU A 60 -2.77 -10.49 -5.74
N ALA A 61 -2.26 -9.79 -6.76
CA ALA A 61 -1.85 -10.43 -8.01
C ALA A 61 -0.72 -11.44 -7.78
N ARG A 62 0.31 -11.07 -7.00
CA ARG A 62 1.39 -11.98 -6.61
C ARG A 62 0.87 -13.20 -5.84
N TYR A 63 -0.01 -12.98 -4.88
CA TYR A 63 -0.60 -14.07 -4.10
C TYR A 63 -1.38 -15.05 -4.99
N ALA A 64 -2.21 -14.53 -5.91
CA ALA A 64 -2.99 -15.37 -6.81
C ALA A 64 -2.12 -16.19 -7.78
N MET A 65 -0.95 -15.69 -8.17
CA MET A 65 0.00 -16.49 -8.96
C MET A 65 0.59 -17.66 -8.15
N ASN A 66 0.82 -17.46 -6.85
CA ASN A 66 1.44 -18.46 -5.98
C ASN A 66 0.43 -19.44 -5.36
N SER A 67 -0.84 -19.04 -5.21
CA SER A 67 -1.91 -19.82 -4.58
C SER A 67 -3.26 -19.65 -5.30
N PRO A 68 -3.34 -19.97 -6.60
CA PRO A 68 -4.55 -19.75 -7.40
C PRO A 68 -5.79 -20.46 -6.84
N GLN A 69 -5.61 -21.61 -6.18
CA GLN A 69 -6.67 -22.39 -5.56
C GLN A 69 -7.33 -21.72 -4.35
N LYS A 70 -6.74 -20.65 -3.81
CA LYS A 70 -7.26 -19.88 -2.67
C LYS A 70 -7.89 -18.54 -3.09
N VAL A 71 -7.94 -18.26 -4.39
CA VAL A 71 -8.44 -16.98 -4.93
C VAL A 71 -9.54 -17.25 -5.93
N ASP A 72 -10.78 -16.87 -5.59
CA ASP A 72 -11.94 -17.10 -6.44
C ASP A 72 -12.06 -16.04 -7.54
N ALA A 73 -11.73 -14.78 -7.22
CA ALA A 73 -11.72 -13.66 -8.17
C ALA A 73 -10.88 -12.49 -7.62
N LEU A 74 -10.45 -11.59 -8.51
CA LEU A 74 -9.72 -10.36 -8.16
C LEU A 74 -10.30 -9.12 -8.86
N ALA A 75 -10.47 -8.04 -8.11
CA ALA A 75 -10.70 -6.70 -8.59
C ALA A 75 -9.46 -5.84 -8.32
N LEU A 76 -8.72 -5.48 -9.37
CA LEU A 76 -7.41 -4.83 -9.27
C LEU A 76 -7.45 -3.43 -9.88
N ILE A 77 -7.43 -2.40 -9.04
CA ILE A 77 -7.48 -1.00 -9.47
C ILE A 77 -6.08 -0.40 -9.45
N ASN A 78 -5.68 0.29 -10.52
CA ASN A 78 -4.34 0.91 -10.66
C ASN A 78 -3.19 -0.06 -10.35
N CYS A 79 -3.34 -1.33 -10.76
CA CYS A 79 -2.32 -2.34 -10.54
C CYS A 79 -1.12 -2.11 -11.44
N THR A 80 0.05 -1.87 -10.85
CA THR A 80 1.32 -1.80 -11.58
C THR A 80 2.11 -3.08 -11.34
N SER A 81 2.36 -3.84 -12.41
CA SER A 81 3.18 -5.07 -12.39
C SER A 81 4.62 -4.82 -12.82
N THR A 82 4.94 -3.66 -13.39
CA THR A 82 6.27 -3.33 -13.88
C THR A 82 7.16 -2.75 -12.77
N GLN A 83 8.47 -2.97 -12.90
CA GLN A 83 9.47 -2.33 -12.06
C GLN A 83 9.31 -0.80 -12.11
N ALA A 84 9.55 -0.12 -10.97
CA ALA A 84 9.50 1.32 -10.92
C ALA A 84 10.52 1.95 -11.88
N GLY A 85 10.07 2.94 -12.66
CA GLY A 85 10.95 3.69 -13.57
C GLY A 85 11.95 4.55 -12.78
N TRP A 86 13.09 4.90 -13.40
CA TRP A 86 14.15 5.68 -12.75
C TRP A 86 13.69 7.07 -12.25
N THR A 87 12.73 7.69 -12.94
CA THR A 87 12.11 8.95 -12.53
C THR A 87 11.20 8.77 -11.32
N GLU A 88 10.33 7.75 -11.35
CA GLU A 88 9.46 7.39 -10.23
C GLU A 88 10.27 7.05 -8.98
N TRP A 89 11.37 6.30 -9.15
CA TRP A 89 12.32 5.98 -8.09
C TRP A 89 12.99 7.22 -7.50
N LEU A 90 13.43 8.18 -8.32
CA LEU A 90 14.12 9.39 -7.84
C LEU A 90 13.17 10.30 -7.03
N TYR A 91 11.96 10.53 -7.54
CA TYR A 91 10.95 11.33 -6.84
C TYR A 91 10.52 10.69 -5.53
N GLN A 92 10.27 9.38 -5.53
CA GLN A 92 9.90 8.68 -4.30
C GLN A 92 11.04 8.61 -3.30
N LYS A 93 12.30 8.42 -3.72
CA LYS A 93 13.44 8.37 -2.80
C LYS A 93 13.70 9.69 -2.08
N ILE A 94 13.44 10.82 -2.74
CA ILE A 94 13.50 12.15 -2.11
C ILE A 94 12.38 12.30 -1.06
N ASN A 95 11.16 11.89 -1.39
CA ASN A 95 10.02 11.95 -0.47
C ASN A 95 10.13 10.97 0.69
N THR A 96 10.61 9.75 0.48
CA THR A 96 10.87 8.76 1.54
C THR A 96 11.93 9.27 2.52
N ARG A 97 12.99 9.93 2.04
CA ARG A 97 13.97 10.57 2.92
C ARG A 97 13.33 11.68 3.75
N GLN A 98 12.46 12.51 3.16
CA GLN A 98 11.76 13.55 3.90
C GLN A 98 10.74 12.98 4.89
N LEU A 99 10.00 11.93 4.54
CA LEU A 99 9.09 11.22 5.46
C LEU A 99 9.84 10.68 6.68
N ARG A 100 11.04 10.13 6.47
CA ARG A 100 11.90 9.63 7.55
C ARG A 100 12.52 10.74 8.41
N SER A 101 13.01 11.82 7.80
CA SER A 101 13.74 12.86 8.53
C SER A 101 12.85 13.94 9.13
N SER A 102 11.70 14.19 8.51
CA SER A 102 10.89 15.41 8.73
C SER A 102 9.39 15.11 8.91
N GLY A 103 8.98 13.84 8.87
CA GLY A 103 7.59 13.42 9.03
C GLY A 103 6.70 13.72 7.82
N MET A 104 5.38 13.71 8.03
CA MET A 104 4.38 13.99 6.98
C MET A 104 4.32 15.50 6.68
N THR A 105 5.30 16.00 5.92
CA THR A 105 5.36 17.40 5.48
C THR A 105 4.32 17.69 4.38
N GLN A 106 4.01 18.97 4.16
CA GLN A 106 3.11 19.38 3.07
C GLN A 106 3.55 18.84 1.70
N GLY A 107 4.86 18.87 1.41
CA GLY A 107 5.39 18.32 0.16
C GLY A 107 5.24 16.81 0.02
N ALA A 108 5.33 16.06 1.13
CA ALA A 108 5.07 14.62 1.14
C ALA A 108 3.59 14.30 0.91
N LEU A 109 2.69 15.09 1.52
CA LEU A 109 1.24 15.00 1.28
C LEU A 109 0.91 15.31 -0.19
N ASP A 110 1.43 16.40 -0.73
CA ASP A 110 1.18 16.81 -2.11
C ASP A 110 1.65 15.73 -3.11
N TYR A 111 2.76 15.05 -2.81
CA TYR A 111 3.22 13.92 -3.59
C TYR A 111 2.26 12.72 -3.55
N LEU A 112 1.82 12.31 -2.36
CA LEU A 112 0.89 11.18 -2.21
C LEU A 112 -0.43 11.47 -2.93
N MET A 113 -0.90 12.72 -2.83
CA MET A 113 -2.06 13.20 -3.57
C MET A 113 -1.84 13.13 -5.08
N TRP A 114 -0.69 13.57 -5.58
CA TRP A 114 -0.35 13.45 -7.00
C TRP A 114 -0.28 11.98 -7.46
N HIS A 115 0.27 11.08 -6.65
CA HIS A 115 0.36 9.66 -6.98
C HIS A 115 -1.03 9.00 -7.08
N HIS A 116 -1.95 9.33 -6.17
CA HIS A 116 -3.29 8.76 -6.17
C HIS A 116 -4.21 9.36 -7.24
N PHE A 117 -4.03 10.65 -7.57
CA PHE A 117 -5.02 11.41 -8.35
C PHE A 117 -4.50 12.06 -9.64
N GLY A 118 -3.18 12.11 -9.87
CA GLY A 118 -2.58 12.80 -11.01
C GLY A 118 -2.58 14.34 -10.89
N ARG A 119 -2.41 15.05 -12.02
CA ARG A 119 -2.12 16.51 -12.05
C ARG A 119 -3.33 17.45 -12.02
N SER A 120 -4.56 17.01 -11.73
CA SER A 120 -5.74 17.91 -11.84
C SER A 120 -6.96 17.56 -10.96
N THR A 121 -6.76 17.30 -9.67
CA THR A 121 -7.87 16.94 -8.77
C THR A 121 -8.45 18.06 -7.94
N GLU A 122 -7.66 19.10 -7.61
CA GLU A 122 -8.16 20.17 -6.74
C GLU A 122 -9.40 20.85 -7.37
N ASP A 123 -9.48 20.96 -8.69
CA ASP A 123 -10.65 21.54 -9.38
C ASP A 123 -11.84 20.59 -9.59
N ARG A 124 -11.71 19.28 -9.31
CA ARG A 124 -12.69 18.26 -9.76
C ARG A 124 -13.37 17.45 -8.64
N ASN A 125 -12.77 17.33 -7.46
CA ASN A 125 -13.36 16.55 -6.36
C ASN A 125 -12.72 16.91 -5.00
N HIS A 126 -13.01 18.11 -4.50
CA HIS A 126 -12.47 18.64 -3.23
C HIS A 126 -12.71 17.72 -2.03
N ASP A 127 -13.89 17.10 -1.93
CA ASP A 127 -14.26 16.26 -0.77
C ASP A 127 -13.39 14.99 -0.70
N LEU A 128 -13.17 14.33 -1.84
CA LEU A 128 -12.28 13.16 -1.93
C LEU A 128 -10.83 13.53 -1.65
N ALA A 129 -10.38 14.69 -2.14
CA ALA A 129 -9.03 15.16 -1.87
C ALA A 129 -8.80 15.45 -0.38
N HIS A 130 -9.81 16.01 0.29
CA HIS A 130 -9.77 16.27 1.73
C HIS A 130 -9.72 14.97 2.55
N ILE A 131 -10.58 14.01 2.22
CA ILE A 131 -10.61 12.69 2.89
C ILE A 131 -9.27 11.99 2.76
N TYR A 132 -8.64 12.01 1.60
CA TYR A 132 -7.32 11.39 1.42
C TYR A 132 -6.21 12.10 2.21
N LYS A 133 -6.23 13.44 2.26
CA LYS A 133 -5.29 14.21 3.09
C LYS A 133 -5.44 13.85 4.58
N GLU A 134 -6.69 13.69 5.04
CA GLU A 134 -7.00 13.26 6.40
C GLU A 134 -6.53 11.82 6.66
N CYS A 135 -6.78 10.88 5.74
CA CYS A 135 -6.26 9.51 5.86
C CYS A 135 -4.73 9.48 5.99
N PHE A 136 -4.00 10.26 5.18
CA PHE A 136 -2.54 10.30 5.24
C PHE A 136 -2.00 10.92 6.54
N ALA A 137 -2.75 11.80 7.19
CA ALA A 137 -2.36 12.37 8.49
C ALA A 137 -2.35 11.34 9.62
N HIS A 138 -3.11 10.24 9.48
CA HIS A 138 -3.22 9.18 10.48
C HIS A 138 -2.23 8.02 10.25
N VAL A 139 -1.48 8.03 9.15
CA VAL A 139 -0.48 7.00 8.84
C VAL A 139 0.87 7.39 9.43
N ASN A 140 1.56 6.43 10.05
CA ASN A 140 2.91 6.64 10.55
C ASN A 140 3.89 6.89 9.38
N PRO A 141 4.54 8.07 9.30
CA PRO A 141 5.37 8.44 8.14
C PRO A 141 6.63 7.58 8.00
N VAL A 142 7.20 7.09 9.12
CA VAL A 142 8.37 6.21 9.10
C VAL A 142 7.98 4.86 8.51
N ASN A 143 6.89 4.26 8.97
CA ASN A 143 6.42 2.97 8.47
C ASN A 143 6.00 3.07 7.00
N LEU A 144 5.27 4.15 6.63
CA LEU A 144 4.88 4.41 5.25
C LEU A 144 6.10 4.51 4.33
N SER A 145 7.17 5.16 4.78
CA SER A 145 8.42 5.24 4.03
C SER A 145 9.00 3.86 3.71
N MET A 146 8.94 2.92 4.66
CA MET A 146 9.41 1.54 4.48
C MET A 146 8.51 0.77 3.51
N PHE A 147 7.18 0.94 3.61
CA PHE A 147 6.23 0.32 2.70
C PHE A 147 6.42 0.80 1.25
N ILE A 148 6.58 2.12 1.05
CA ILE A 148 6.87 2.71 -0.27
C ILE A 148 8.19 2.16 -0.83
N GLU A 149 9.24 2.06 -0.02
CA GLU A 149 10.51 1.48 -0.46
C GLU A 149 10.38 0.03 -0.92
N SER A 150 9.58 -0.78 -0.21
CA SER A 150 9.29 -2.15 -0.62
C SER A 150 8.54 -2.19 -1.95
N TYR A 151 7.50 -1.35 -2.10
CA TYR A 151 6.74 -1.26 -3.34
C TYR A 151 7.55 -0.79 -4.54
N LEU A 152 8.54 0.09 -4.33
CA LEU A 152 9.48 0.52 -5.39
C LEU A 152 10.42 -0.58 -5.86
N ARG A 153 10.80 -1.48 -4.94
CA ARG A 153 11.68 -2.62 -5.23
C ARG A 153 10.95 -3.80 -5.85
N ARG A 154 9.64 -3.66 -6.15
CA ARG A 154 8.86 -4.68 -6.86
C ARG A 154 9.58 -5.09 -8.16
N THR A 155 9.70 -6.39 -8.35
CA THR A 155 10.24 -7.03 -9.56
C THR A 155 9.17 -7.78 -10.32
#